data_AF-A0A3N5H0K0-F1
#
_entry.id   AF-A0A3N5H0K0-F1
#
_cell.length_a   1.000
_cell.length_b   1.000
_cell.length_c   1.000
_cell.angle_alpha   90.00
_cell.angle_beta   90.00
_cell.angle_gamma   90.00
#
_symmetry.space_group_name_H-M   'P 1'
#
loop_
_entity.id
_entity.type
_entity.pdbx_description
1 polymer ?
#
loop_
_entity_poly.entity_id
_entity_poly.type
_entity_poly.pdbx_seq_one_letter_code
_entity_poly.pdbx_strand_id
1 'polypeptide(L)' 'RPFLCGEAPTLADICIGVNTYRWFELAIERPDLPALRGWYERLTQRQPYRDVVMIPIR' A
#
# COMPACT_ATOMS: atom_id res chain seq x y z
N ARG A 1 -3.82 14.40 2.12
CA ARG A 1 -2.64 14.25 1.24
C ARG A 1 -2.66 12.86 0.60
N PRO A 2 -2.30 12.72 -0.68
CA PRO A 2 -2.39 11.46 -1.41
C PRO A 2 -1.26 10.46 -1.08
N PHE A 3 -0.07 10.92 -0.69
CA PHE A 3 1.09 10.11 -0.32
C PHE A 3 1.63 10.47 1.07
N LEU A 4 2.51 9.65 1.62
CA LEU A 4 2.99 9.80 3.00
C LEU A 4 3.64 11.17 3.25
N CYS A 5 4.44 11.64 2.29
CA CYS A 5 5.19 12.90 2.37
C CYS A 5 4.53 14.07 1.61
N GLY A 6 3.34 13.91 1.02
CA GLY A 6 2.64 14.99 0.32
C GLY A 6 1.95 14.56 -0.96
N GLU A 7 2.13 15.33 -2.03
CA GLU A 7 1.39 15.20 -3.30
C GLU A 7 2.02 14.21 -4.29
N ALA A 8 3.25 13.76 -4.05
CA ALA A 8 3.97 12.80 -4.90
C ALA A 8 4.48 11.59 -4.09
N PRO A 9 4.59 10.39 -4.71
CA PRO A 9 5.15 9.23 -4.05
C PRO A 9 6.65 9.43 -3.81
N THR A 10 7.09 8.96 -2.65
CA THR A 10 8.48 9.05 -2.19
C THR A 10 9.00 7.68 -1.81
N LEU A 11 10.27 7.62 -1.38
CA LEU A 11 10.84 6.40 -0.81
C LEU A 11 10.03 5.89 0.39
N ALA A 12 9.41 6.77 1.17
CA ALA A 12 8.57 6.37 2.30
C ALA A 12 7.40 5.49 1.84
N ASP A 13 6.76 5.82 0.72
CA ASP A 13 5.61 5.07 0.20
C ASP A 13 6.01 3.68 -0.29
N ILE A 14 7.24 3.53 -0.79
CA ILE A 14 7.80 2.22 -1.18
C ILE A 14 8.04 1.37 0.06
N CYS A 15 8.75 1.90 1.06
CA CYS A 15 9.09 1.15 2.28
C CYS A 15 7.85 0.72 3.08
N ILE A 16 6.87 1.61 3.23
CA ILE A 16 5.64 1.30 3.97
C ILE A 16 4.69 0.47 3.11
N GLY A 17 4.58 0.75 1.82
CA GLY A 17 3.68 0.05 0.89
C GLY A 17 3.89 -1.46 0.85
N VAL A 18 5.13 -1.95 0.96
CA VAL A 18 5.42 -3.40 1.02
C VAL A 18 4.78 -4.04 2.26
N ASN A 19 4.88 -3.39 3.41
CA ASN A 19 4.29 -3.88 4.66
C ASN A 19 2.76 -3.79 4.63
N THR A 20 2.22 -2.75 3.99
CA THR A 20 0.77 -2.57 3.86
C THR A 20 0.11 -3.65 3.00
N TYR A 21 0.74 -4.08 1.89
CA TYR A 21 0.22 -5.21 1.11
C TYR A 21 0.04 -6.44 2.00
N ARG A 22 1.09 -6.83 2.74
CA ARG A 22 1.02 -7.94 3.68
C ARG A 22 -0.07 -7.77 4.72
N TRP A 23 -0.20 -6.57 5.29
CA TRP A 23 -1.24 -6.28 6.28
C TRP A 23 -2.67 -6.45 5.74
N PHE A 24 -2.93 -6.14 4.46
CA PHE A 24 -4.24 -6.34 3.83
C PHE A 24 -4.53 -7.82 3.50
N GLU A 25 -3.51 -8.60 3.15
CA GLU A 25 -3.66 -10.03 2.81
C GLU A 25 -3.86 -10.93 4.04
N LEU A 26 -3.43 -10.51 5.23
CA LEU A 26 -3.63 -11.29 6.46
C LEU A 26 -5.13 -11.49 6.77
N ALA A 27 -5.51 -12.68 7.23
CA ALA A 27 -6.88 -12.98 7.67
C ALA A 27 -7.13 -12.47 9.11
N ILE A 28 -7.10 -11.15 9.29
CA ILE A 28 -7.32 -10.46 10.56
C ILE A 28 -8.46 -9.43 10.45
N GLU A 29 -9.16 -9.20 11.55
CA GLU A 29 -10.10 -8.09 11.66
C GLU A 29 -9.33 -6.75 11.62
N ARG A 30 -9.89 -5.76 10.92
CA ARG A 30 -9.25 -4.45 10.71
C ARG A 30 -10.24 -3.33 10.96
N PRO A 31 -9.82 -2.23 11.62
CA PRO A 31 -10.65 -1.03 11.72
C PRO A 31 -10.82 -0.38 10.34
N ASP A 32 -11.88 0.40 10.17
CA ASP A 32 -12.06 1.19 8.96
C ASP A 32 -11.08 2.37 8.92
N LEU A 33 -10.18 2.33 7.93
CA LEU A 33 -9.11 3.31 7.73
C LEU A 33 -9.17 3.84 6.29
N PRO A 34 -10.13 4.72 5.95
CA PRO A 34 -10.38 5.14 4.57
C PRO A 34 -9.20 5.87 3.93
N ALA A 35 -8.46 6.67 4.71
CA ALA A 35 -7.26 7.36 4.23
C ALA A 35 -6.13 6.37 3.85
N LEU A 36 -5.97 5.30 4.65
CA LEU A 36 -5.00 4.24 4.40
C LEU A 36 -5.40 3.42 3.17
N ARG A 37 -6.68 3.06 3.06
CA ARG A 37 -7.24 2.36 1.90
C ARG A 37 -7.03 3.15 0.61
N GLY A 38 -7.42 4.42 0.59
CA GLY A 38 -7.25 5.26 -0.60
C GLY A 38 -5.78 5.45 -0.99
N TRP A 39 -4.86 5.55 -0.01
CA TRP A 39 -3.42 5.57 -0.29
C TRP A 39 -2.92 4.25 -0.88
N TYR A 40 -3.32 3.12 -0.30
CA TYR A 40 -2.96 1.79 -0.79
C TYR A 40 -3.49 1.54 -2.21
N GLU A 41 -4.75 1.89 -2.50
CA GLU A 41 -5.34 1.78 -3.83
C GLU A 41 -4.56 2.57 -4.89
N ARG A 42 -4.04 3.75 -4.55
CA ARG A 42 -3.16 4.50 -5.46
C ARG A 42 -1.84 3.77 -5.73
N LEU A 43 -1.29 3.05 -4.75
CA LEU A 43 -0.09 2.23 -4.95
C LEU A 43 -0.38 1.04 -5.87
N THR A 44 -1.53 0.36 -5.70
CA THR A 44 -1.90 -0.79 -6.54
C THR A 44 -2.14 -0.42 -8.01
N GLN A 45 -2.40 0.85 -8.33
CA GLN A 45 -2.45 1.34 -9.71
C GLN A 45 -1.08 1.41 -10.41
N ARG A 46 0.04 1.33 -9.69
CA ARG A 46 1.40 1.42 -10.26
C ARG A 46 1.89 0.05 -10.72
N GLN A 47 2.27 -0.07 -12.00
CA GLN A 47 2.76 -1.35 -12.56
C GLN A 47 3.93 -1.96 -11.76
N PRO A 48 5.00 -1.22 -11.40
CA PRO A 48 6.10 -1.80 -10.63
C PRO A 48 5.69 -2.31 -9.24
N TYR A 49 4.67 -1.71 -8.64
CA TYR A 49 4.15 -2.15 -7.34
C TYR A 49 3.40 -3.48 -7.49
N ARG A 50 2.61 -3.63 -8.56
CA ARG A 50 1.94 -4.91 -8.86
C ARG A 50 2.95 -6.02 -9.12
N ASP A 51 3.99 -5.73 -9.91
CA ASP A 51 4.96 -6.74 -10.35
C ASP A 51 5.84 -7.26 -9.22
N VAL A 52 6.19 -6.40 -8.25
CA VAL A 52 7.21 -6.71 -7.23
C VAL A 52 6.62 -6.89 -5.83
N VAL A 53 5.51 -6.23 -5.51
CA VAL A 53 4.93 -6.23 -4.15
C VAL A 53 3.69 -7.12 -4.08
N MET A 54 2.77 -7.02 -5.04
CA MET A 54 1.50 -7.75 -5.04
C MET A 54 1.63 -9.18 -5.57
N ILE A 55 2.64 -9.89 -5.09
CA ILE A 55 2.88 -11.29 -5.40
C ILE A 55 2.34 -12.18 -4.26
N PRO A 56 1.98 -13.44 -4.53
CA PRO A 56 1.45 -14.33 -3.50
C PRO A 56 2.35 -14.39 -2.26
N ILE A 57 1.77 -14.08 -1.10
CA ILE A 57 2.45 -14.23 0.18
C ILE A 57 2.52 -15.72 0.49
N ARG A 58 3.73 -16.23 0.66
CA ARG A 58 4.01 -17.60 1.10
C ARG A 58 4.14 -17.66 2.61
#